data_AF-A0A9J6P1S9-F1
#
_entry.id   AF-A0A9J6P1S9-F1
#
_cell.length_a   1.000
_cell.length_b   1.000
_cell.length_c   1.000
_cell.angle_alpha   90.00
_cell.angle_beta   90.00
_cell.angle_gamma   90.00
#
_symmetry.space_group_name_H-M   'P 1'
#
loop_
_entity.id
_entity.type
_entity.pdbx_description
1 polymer ?
#
loop_
_entity_poly.entity_id
_entity_poly.type
_entity_poly.pdbx_seq_one_letter_code
_entity_poly.pdbx_strand_id
1 'polypeptide(L)'
;MKLYVVRHGESVGNVEKSYHGSEEMELSEKGIAQVRVLKKKLDNIKFSKIYVSERSRAAQTALLLGYTQIEVTEKLNERGFGIFEGLTFSQIEDEYPLQCSHWLEDWRHYRPDKGESHSDIAKRVFEFMDTLLANEKDDVLLITHAGVMRMIYCYVMDKREELFWKFSCDNCDMAVIKYEHGNLFLDSIEKIEGR
;
A
#
# COMPACT_ATOMS: atom_id res chain seq x y z
N MET A 1 -16.84 -12.81 1.68
CA MET A 1 -15.45 -12.86 1.16
C MET A 1 -14.53 -12.15 2.13
N LYS A 2 -13.24 -12.46 2.12
CA LYS A 2 -12.21 -11.69 2.82
C LYS A 2 -11.21 -11.07 1.85
N LEU A 3 -10.83 -9.83 2.11
CA LEU A 3 -9.72 -9.17 1.44
C LEU A 3 -8.53 -9.15 2.38
N TYR A 4 -7.42 -9.69 1.93
CA TYR A 4 -6.15 -9.65 2.64
C TYR A 4 -5.32 -8.57 1.98
N VAL A 5 -4.97 -7.52 2.72
CA VAL A 5 -4.20 -6.39 2.21
C VAL A 5 -2.84 -6.42 2.85
N VAL A 6 -1.80 -6.57 2.05
CA VAL A 6 -0.42 -6.69 2.49
C VAL A 6 0.37 -5.49 2.00
N ARG A 7 1.06 -4.79 2.91
CA ARG A 7 2.14 -3.88 2.51
C ARG A 7 3.37 -4.70 2.13
N HIS A 8 4.07 -4.32 1.06
CA HIS A 8 5.34 -4.94 0.69
C HIS A 8 6.36 -5.00 1.86
N GLY A 9 7.30 -5.94 1.78
CA GLY A 9 8.40 -6.03 2.76
C GLY A 9 9.31 -4.79 2.76
N GLU A 10 10.09 -4.60 3.81
CA GLU A 10 11.00 -3.45 3.94
C GLU A 10 11.96 -3.36 2.74
N SER A 11 11.94 -2.24 2.01
CA SER A 11 12.87 -1.97 0.91
C SER A 11 14.04 -1.10 1.34
N VAL A 12 15.08 -1.00 0.51
CA VAL A 12 16.22 -0.10 0.74
C VAL A 12 15.77 1.34 1.00
N GLY A 13 14.81 1.86 0.22
CA GLY A 13 14.27 3.21 0.40
C GLY A 13 13.53 3.40 1.72
N ASN A 14 12.95 2.33 2.29
CA ASN A 14 12.37 2.41 3.64
C ASN A 14 13.45 2.56 4.72
N VAL A 15 14.58 1.88 4.56
CA VAL A 15 15.74 2.00 5.46
C VAL A 15 16.30 3.43 5.40
N GLU A 16 16.40 3.99 4.20
CA GLU A 16 16.88 5.34 3.94
C GLU A 16 15.89 6.44 4.36
N LYS A 17 14.61 6.08 4.59
CA LYS A 17 13.51 7.00 4.91
C LYS A 17 13.27 8.05 3.81
N SER A 18 13.61 7.69 2.58
CA SER A 18 13.35 8.47 1.37
C SER A 18 11.97 8.12 0.80
N TYR A 19 11.38 9.08 0.09
CA TYR A 19 10.11 8.90 -0.57
C TYR A 19 10.30 8.19 -1.91
N HIS A 20 9.69 7.03 -2.09
CA HIS A 20 9.71 6.29 -3.34
C HIS A 20 8.30 5.82 -3.70
N GLY A 21 7.71 6.46 -4.69
CA GLY A 21 6.43 6.14 -5.27
C GLY A 21 6.61 5.22 -6.45
N SER A 22 7.19 5.78 -7.50
CA SER A 22 7.34 5.13 -8.80
C SER A 22 8.66 4.38 -8.99
N GLU A 23 9.71 4.75 -8.27
CA GLU A 23 11.03 4.15 -8.46
C GLU A 23 11.08 2.69 -8.03
N GLU A 24 11.88 1.91 -8.77
CA GLU A 24 12.12 0.50 -8.48
C GLU A 24 13.08 0.38 -7.30
N MET A 25 12.68 -0.42 -6.31
CA MET A 25 13.43 -0.60 -5.07
C MET A 25 13.45 -2.07 -4.69
N GLU A 26 14.65 -2.58 -4.43
CA GLU A 26 14.86 -3.92 -3.93
C GLU A 26 14.40 -4.06 -2.47
N LEU A 27 13.92 -5.25 -2.11
CA LEU A 27 13.70 -5.60 -0.71
C LEU A 27 15.05 -5.71 0.02
N SER A 28 15.07 -5.21 1.25
CA SER A 28 16.19 -5.40 2.17
C SER A 28 16.24 -6.85 2.69
N GLU A 29 17.35 -7.25 3.30
CA GLU A 29 17.45 -8.57 3.97
C GLU A 29 16.37 -8.77 5.03
N LYS A 30 16.08 -7.72 5.82
CA LYS A 30 15.00 -7.73 6.81
C LYS A 30 13.63 -7.83 6.14
N GLY A 31 13.42 -7.13 5.02
CA GLY A 31 12.21 -7.25 4.20
C GLY A 31 11.97 -8.68 3.72
N ILE A 32 13.01 -9.34 3.23
CA ILE A 32 12.93 -10.76 2.83
C ILE A 32 12.57 -11.65 4.03
N ALA A 33 13.16 -11.40 5.20
CA ALA A 33 12.82 -12.13 6.42
C ALA A 33 11.35 -11.91 6.84
N GLN A 34 10.84 -10.68 6.77
CA GLN A 34 9.42 -10.36 7.02
C GLN A 34 8.50 -11.16 6.10
N VAL A 35 8.78 -11.20 4.78
CA VAL A 35 7.93 -11.92 3.81
C VAL A 35 7.91 -13.42 4.09
N ARG A 36 9.03 -14.00 4.56
CA ARG A 36 9.07 -15.42 4.97
C ARG A 36 8.19 -15.71 6.19
N VAL A 37 8.07 -14.78 7.13
CA VAL A 37 7.15 -14.90 8.27
C VAL A 37 5.70 -14.78 7.79
N LEU A 38 5.42 -13.78 6.95
CA LEU A 38 4.10 -13.59 6.35
C LEU A 38 3.64 -14.82 5.56
N LYS A 39 4.52 -15.45 4.80
CA LYS A 39 4.22 -16.67 4.03
C LYS A 39 3.56 -17.75 4.89
N LYS A 40 4.12 -18.02 6.06
CA LYS A 40 3.58 -19.03 7.00
C LYS A 40 2.15 -18.74 7.44
N LYS A 41 1.76 -17.46 7.52
CA LYS A 41 0.38 -17.06 7.86
C LYS A 41 -0.58 -17.22 6.68
N LEU A 42 -0.06 -17.11 5.46
CA LEU A 42 -0.84 -17.21 4.23
C LEU A 42 -0.92 -18.64 3.66
N ASP A 43 -0.05 -19.57 4.08
CA ASP A 43 0.10 -20.92 3.52
C ASP A 43 -1.21 -21.74 3.45
N ASN A 44 -2.14 -21.51 4.39
CA ASN A 44 -3.41 -22.25 4.47
C ASN A 44 -4.60 -21.52 3.85
N ILE A 45 -4.37 -20.36 3.22
CA ILE A 45 -5.41 -19.55 2.62
C ILE A 45 -5.35 -19.70 1.10
N LYS A 46 -6.49 -20.05 0.50
CA LYS A 46 -6.63 -20.11 -0.95
C LYS A 46 -7.23 -18.80 -1.43
N PHE A 47 -6.47 -18.08 -2.24
CA PHE A 47 -6.95 -16.89 -2.91
C PHE A 47 -7.52 -17.26 -4.28
N SER A 48 -8.74 -16.82 -4.58
CA SER A 48 -9.27 -16.89 -5.94
C SER A 48 -8.49 -15.96 -6.87
N LYS A 49 -8.01 -14.84 -6.29
CA LYS A 49 -7.33 -13.80 -7.03
C LYS A 49 -6.28 -13.08 -6.18
N ILE A 50 -5.19 -12.70 -6.83
CA ILE A 50 -4.08 -12.00 -6.21
C ILE A 50 -3.76 -10.78 -7.06
N TYR A 51 -4.04 -9.59 -6.55
CA TYR A 51 -3.70 -8.34 -7.20
C TYR A 51 -2.41 -7.76 -6.62
N VAL A 52 -1.54 -7.28 -7.48
CA VAL A 52 -0.22 -6.78 -7.09
C VAL A 52 0.02 -5.43 -7.75
N SER A 53 0.56 -4.48 -6.99
CA SER A 53 1.09 -3.24 -7.56
C SER A 53 2.18 -3.53 -8.60
N GLU A 54 2.32 -2.66 -9.60
CA GLU A 54 3.39 -2.74 -10.61
C GLU A 54 4.80 -2.55 -10.04
N ARG A 55 4.92 -1.95 -8.85
CA ARG A 55 6.24 -1.63 -8.26
C ARG A 55 6.98 -2.90 -7.85
N SER A 56 8.27 -2.98 -8.20
CA SER A 56 9.16 -4.14 -7.93
C SER A 56 9.03 -4.69 -6.51
N ARG A 57 9.14 -3.86 -5.47
CA ARG A 57 9.01 -4.30 -4.06
C ARG A 57 7.73 -5.09 -3.76
N ALA A 58 6.60 -4.74 -4.39
CA ALA A 58 5.35 -5.48 -4.27
C ALA A 58 5.40 -6.80 -5.06
N ALA A 59 5.94 -6.77 -6.29
CA ALA A 59 6.14 -7.96 -7.11
C ALA A 59 7.13 -8.97 -6.48
N GLN A 60 8.24 -8.50 -5.92
CA GLN A 60 9.20 -9.31 -5.16
C GLN A 60 8.56 -9.94 -3.93
N THR A 61 7.71 -9.18 -3.22
CA THR A 61 6.93 -9.71 -2.10
C THR A 61 6.02 -10.86 -2.57
N ALA A 62 5.26 -10.67 -3.66
CA ALA A 62 4.41 -11.70 -4.24
C ALA A 62 5.19 -12.97 -4.64
N LEU A 63 6.35 -12.78 -5.28
CA LEU A 63 7.23 -13.87 -5.70
C LEU A 63 7.77 -14.67 -4.51
N LEU A 64 8.22 -14.00 -3.45
CA LEU A 64 8.72 -14.66 -2.23
C LEU A 64 7.63 -15.41 -1.46
N LEU A 65 6.38 -14.90 -1.49
CA LEU A 65 5.21 -15.62 -1.00
C LEU A 65 4.92 -16.89 -1.83
N GLY A 66 5.44 -16.97 -3.06
CA GLY A 66 5.29 -18.11 -3.96
C GLY A 66 4.12 -17.98 -4.94
N TYR A 67 3.60 -16.76 -5.13
CA TYR A 67 2.50 -16.50 -6.05
C TYR A 67 3.04 -16.12 -7.43
N THR A 68 2.69 -16.94 -8.43
CA THR A 68 3.09 -16.73 -9.84
C THR A 68 1.91 -16.40 -10.75
N GLN A 69 0.68 -16.75 -10.34
CA GLN A 69 -0.56 -16.35 -11.00
C GLN A 69 -1.10 -15.11 -10.29
N ILE A 70 -0.72 -13.94 -10.81
CA ILE A 70 -1.05 -12.64 -10.23
C ILE A 70 -1.64 -11.71 -11.30
N GLU A 71 -2.49 -10.78 -10.88
CA GLU A 71 -2.92 -9.66 -11.69
C GLU A 71 -2.19 -8.39 -11.25
N VAL A 72 -1.36 -7.88 -12.15
CA VAL A 72 -0.63 -6.63 -11.92
C VAL A 72 -1.55 -5.45 -12.27
N THR A 73 -1.61 -4.44 -11.40
CA THR A 73 -2.44 -3.24 -11.65
C THR A 73 -1.84 -1.97 -11.07
N GLU A 74 -1.82 -0.91 -11.89
CA GLU A 74 -1.42 0.43 -11.46
C GLU A 74 -2.28 1.02 -10.35
N LYS A 75 -3.53 0.54 -10.22
CA LYS A 75 -4.48 1.02 -9.21
C LYS A 75 -3.99 0.80 -7.78
N LEU A 76 -3.08 -0.16 -7.59
CA LEU A 76 -2.44 -0.47 -6.31
C LEU A 76 -1.05 0.14 -6.15
N ASN A 77 -0.59 0.98 -7.07
CA ASN A 77 0.71 1.66 -6.96
C ASN A 77 0.76 2.63 -5.78
N GLU A 78 1.95 2.82 -5.18
CA GLU A 78 2.13 3.88 -4.20
C GLU A 78 1.89 5.25 -4.84
N ARG A 79 1.64 6.26 -3.99
CA ARG A 79 1.64 7.68 -4.39
C ARG A 79 2.87 7.98 -5.25
N GLY A 80 2.69 8.52 -6.45
CA GLY A 80 3.78 9.18 -7.16
C GLY A 80 4.22 10.43 -6.40
N PHE A 81 5.48 10.48 -5.97
CA PHE A 81 6.00 11.64 -5.22
C PHE A 81 6.59 12.72 -6.14
N GLY A 82 6.71 12.45 -7.45
CA GLY A 82 7.12 13.45 -8.44
C GLY A 82 8.53 14.00 -8.16
N ILE A 83 8.66 15.32 -8.07
CA ILE A 83 9.93 15.98 -7.73
C ILE A 83 10.49 15.59 -6.34
N PHE A 84 9.73 14.90 -5.50
CA PHE A 84 10.16 14.44 -4.17
C PHE A 84 10.69 12.99 -4.15
N GLU A 85 10.64 12.27 -5.27
CA GLU A 85 11.19 10.91 -5.37
C GLU A 85 12.68 10.88 -5.02
N GLY A 86 13.10 9.86 -4.27
CA GLY A 86 14.50 9.67 -3.85
C GLY A 86 14.96 10.57 -2.70
N LEU A 87 14.16 11.53 -2.27
CA LEU A 87 14.53 12.48 -1.23
C LEU A 87 13.95 12.07 0.12
N THR A 88 14.70 12.33 1.19
CA THR A 88 14.18 12.33 2.56
C THR A 88 13.35 13.59 2.81
N PHE A 89 12.53 13.59 3.87
CA PHE A 89 11.76 14.79 4.23
C PHE A 89 12.67 16.01 4.50
N SER A 90 13.81 15.83 5.18
CA SER A 90 14.77 16.91 5.44
C SER A 90 15.31 17.50 4.13
N GLN A 91 15.65 16.65 3.16
CA GLN A 91 16.11 17.12 1.85
C GLN A 91 15.01 17.85 1.08
N ILE A 92 13.75 17.41 1.19
CA ILE A 92 12.61 18.13 0.59
C ILE A 92 12.43 19.51 1.22
N GLU A 93 12.55 19.61 2.54
CA GLU A 93 12.47 20.89 3.26
C GLU A 93 13.59 21.84 2.85
N ASP A 94 14.81 21.32 2.66
CA ASP A 94 15.98 22.11 2.24
C ASP A 94 15.96 22.49 0.76
N GLU A 95 15.65 21.55 -0.14
CA GLU A 95 15.72 21.74 -1.60
C GLU A 95 14.47 22.38 -2.19
N TYR A 96 13.30 22.14 -1.59
CA TYR A 96 11.99 22.60 -2.08
C TYR A 96 11.13 23.21 -0.96
N PRO A 97 11.61 24.25 -0.23
CA PRO A 97 10.95 24.76 0.97
C PRO A 97 9.53 25.28 0.72
N LEU A 98 9.29 25.92 -0.43
CA LEU A 98 7.95 26.43 -0.78
C LEU A 98 6.96 25.30 -1.05
N GLN A 99 7.38 24.30 -1.83
CA GLN A 99 6.59 23.12 -2.14
C GLN A 99 6.32 22.28 -0.89
N CYS A 100 7.31 22.18 0.00
CA CYS A 100 7.17 21.53 1.30
C CYS A 100 6.10 22.24 2.15
N SER A 101 6.14 23.57 2.25
CA SER A 101 5.12 24.36 2.97
C SER A 101 3.72 24.11 2.43
N HIS A 102 3.53 24.23 1.10
CA HIS A 102 2.24 23.96 0.48
C HIS A 102 1.76 22.52 0.71
N TRP A 103 2.68 21.55 0.69
CA TRP A 103 2.34 20.16 0.99
C TRP A 103 1.91 19.96 2.43
N LEU A 104 2.52 20.63 3.40
CA LEU A 104 2.13 20.54 4.81
C LEU A 104 0.80 21.25 5.09
N GLU A 105 0.56 22.39 4.44
CA GLU A 105 -0.67 23.17 4.57
C GLU A 105 -1.88 22.44 3.98
N ASP A 106 -1.72 21.79 2.82
CA ASP A 106 -2.76 20.99 2.19
C ASP A 106 -2.24 19.61 1.78
N TRP A 107 -1.97 18.77 2.77
CA TRP A 107 -1.47 17.41 2.54
C TRP A 107 -2.38 16.58 1.63
N ARG A 108 -3.68 16.91 1.60
CA ARG A 108 -4.70 16.13 0.90
C ARG A 108 -4.70 16.40 -0.60
N HIS A 109 -4.77 17.67 -0.99
CA HIS A 109 -4.92 18.06 -2.40
C HIS A 109 -3.62 18.54 -3.03
N TYR A 110 -2.59 18.85 -2.24
CA TYR A 110 -1.30 19.24 -2.80
C TYR A 110 -0.73 18.12 -3.66
N ARG A 111 -0.39 18.48 -4.89
CA ARG A 111 0.17 17.61 -5.90
C ARG A 111 1.58 18.10 -6.23
N PRO A 112 2.64 17.39 -5.80
CA PRO A 112 4.00 17.69 -6.24
C PRO A 112 4.07 17.65 -7.77
N ASP A 113 4.96 18.45 -8.36
CA ASP A 113 5.17 18.43 -9.80
C ASP A 113 5.50 17.01 -10.28
N LYS A 114 4.78 16.54 -11.31
CA LYS A 114 4.84 15.17 -11.85
C LYS A 114 4.46 14.06 -10.84
N GLY A 115 3.93 14.41 -9.67
CA GLY A 115 3.44 13.46 -8.66
C GLY A 115 1.92 13.33 -8.65
N GLU A 116 1.40 12.75 -7.58
CA GLU A 116 -0.01 12.59 -7.25
C GLU A 116 -0.32 13.31 -5.92
N SER A 117 -1.55 13.79 -5.77
CA SER A 117 -2.11 14.17 -4.47
C SER A 117 -2.65 12.95 -3.72
N HIS A 118 -3.02 13.08 -2.43
CA HIS A 118 -3.69 11.99 -1.73
C HIS A 118 -5.08 11.74 -2.31
N SER A 119 -5.80 12.79 -2.74
CA SER A 119 -7.10 12.63 -3.37
C SER A 119 -7.04 11.93 -4.73
N ASP A 120 -5.95 12.08 -5.50
CA ASP A 120 -5.73 11.31 -6.73
C ASP A 120 -5.68 9.80 -6.42
N ILE A 121 -4.96 9.42 -5.36
CA ILE A 121 -4.86 8.02 -4.91
C ILE A 121 -6.21 7.53 -4.40
N ALA A 122 -6.89 8.32 -3.56
CA ALA A 122 -8.19 7.97 -3.01
C ALA A 122 -9.17 7.65 -4.14
N LYS A 123 -9.23 8.48 -5.19
CA LYS A 123 -10.06 8.24 -6.37
C LYS A 123 -9.78 6.87 -7.01
N ARG A 124 -8.53 6.59 -7.41
CA ARG A 124 -8.22 5.33 -8.09
C ARG A 124 -8.38 4.09 -7.20
N VAL A 125 -8.07 4.21 -5.91
CA VAL A 125 -8.23 3.11 -4.95
C VAL A 125 -9.71 2.84 -4.67
N PHE A 126 -10.54 3.87 -4.53
CA PHE A 126 -11.97 3.69 -4.29
C PHE A 126 -12.67 3.07 -5.50
N GLU A 127 -12.34 3.54 -6.71
CA GLU A 127 -12.84 2.94 -7.96
C GLU A 127 -12.39 1.47 -8.12
N PHE A 128 -11.15 1.16 -7.74
CA PHE A 128 -10.66 -0.22 -7.69
C PHE A 128 -11.46 -1.08 -6.72
N MET A 129 -11.66 -0.61 -5.49
CA MET A 129 -12.40 -1.34 -4.46
C MET A 129 -13.86 -1.55 -4.85
N ASP A 130 -14.53 -0.53 -5.40
CA ASP A 130 -15.90 -0.64 -5.92
C ASP A 130 -15.98 -1.75 -7.00
N THR A 131 -15.02 -1.77 -7.94
CA THR A 131 -14.95 -2.81 -9.00
C THR A 131 -14.67 -4.20 -8.43
N LEU A 132 -13.74 -4.30 -7.48
CA LEU A 132 -13.33 -5.56 -6.86
C LEU A 132 -14.51 -6.20 -6.12
N LEU A 133 -15.21 -5.44 -5.29
CA LEU A 133 -16.34 -5.95 -4.50
C LEU A 133 -17.54 -6.34 -5.36
N ALA A 134 -17.69 -5.72 -6.53
CA ALA A 134 -18.71 -6.11 -7.51
C ALA A 134 -18.40 -7.47 -8.14
N ASN A 135 -17.13 -7.71 -8.51
CA ASN A 135 -16.74 -8.84 -9.35
C ASN A 135 -16.31 -10.08 -8.57
N GLU A 136 -15.62 -9.89 -7.44
CA GLU A 136 -15.07 -11.01 -6.67
C GLU A 136 -16.06 -11.50 -5.60
N LYS A 137 -16.02 -12.80 -5.29
CA LYS A 137 -16.90 -13.44 -4.29
C LYS A 137 -16.16 -14.30 -3.27
N ASP A 138 -14.93 -14.70 -3.59
CA ASP A 138 -14.05 -15.51 -2.75
C ASP A 138 -12.91 -14.66 -2.17
N ASP A 139 -12.04 -15.27 -1.38
CA ASP A 139 -10.94 -14.57 -0.72
C ASP A 139 -9.91 -14.04 -1.73
N VAL A 140 -9.53 -12.77 -1.57
CA VAL A 140 -8.61 -12.05 -2.46
C VAL A 140 -7.42 -11.52 -1.68
N LEU A 141 -6.24 -11.57 -2.29
CA LEU A 141 -5.02 -10.94 -1.76
C LEU A 141 -4.66 -9.69 -2.57
N LEU A 142 -4.36 -8.60 -1.88
CA LEU A 142 -3.85 -7.35 -2.43
C LEU A 142 -2.44 -7.11 -1.87
N ILE A 143 -1.43 -6.98 -2.74
CA ILE A 143 -0.06 -6.65 -2.34
C ILE A 143 0.27 -5.24 -2.84
N THR A 144 0.47 -4.32 -1.90
CA THR A 144 0.51 -2.88 -2.16
C THR A 144 1.45 -2.14 -1.18
N HIS A 145 1.21 -0.86 -0.93
CA HIS A 145 2.07 0.08 -0.21
C HIS A 145 1.33 0.75 0.94
N ALA A 146 2.04 1.52 1.76
CA ALA A 146 1.47 2.12 2.97
C ALA A 146 0.35 3.11 2.65
N GLY A 147 0.55 3.99 1.66
CA GLY A 147 -0.45 5.00 1.30
C GLY A 147 -1.74 4.37 0.78
N VAL A 148 -1.62 3.40 -0.13
CA VAL A 148 -2.77 2.66 -0.67
C VAL A 148 -3.51 1.87 0.41
N MET A 149 -2.78 1.16 1.28
CA MET A 149 -3.39 0.40 2.38
C MET A 149 -4.20 1.30 3.32
N ARG A 150 -3.69 2.50 3.65
CA ARG A 150 -4.45 3.50 4.42
C ARG A 150 -5.67 4.02 3.67
N MET A 151 -5.58 4.21 2.35
CA MET A 151 -6.77 4.57 1.55
C MET A 151 -7.81 3.45 1.55
N ILE A 152 -7.40 2.18 1.50
CA ILE A 152 -8.34 1.06 1.64
C ILE A 152 -9.02 1.09 3.01
N TYR A 153 -8.31 1.43 4.10
CA TYR A 153 -8.95 1.61 5.41
C TYR A 153 -9.96 2.75 5.42
N CYS A 154 -9.62 3.89 4.78
CA CYS A 154 -10.54 5.01 4.63
C CYS A 154 -11.78 4.58 3.84
N TYR A 155 -11.61 3.78 2.78
CA TYR A 155 -12.72 3.23 1.99
C TYR A 155 -13.67 2.39 2.86
N VAL A 156 -13.14 1.50 3.69
CA VAL A 156 -13.94 0.68 4.64
C VAL A 156 -14.68 1.56 5.65
N MET A 157 -14.11 2.71 6.04
CA MET A 157 -14.70 3.67 6.97
C MET A 157 -15.51 4.74 6.23
N ASP A 158 -16.36 4.33 5.28
CA ASP A 158 -17.24 5.21 4.49
C ASP A 158 -16.50 6.27 3.66
N LYS A 159 -15.36 5.89 3.06
CA LYS A 159 -14.54 6.76 2.19
C LYS A 159 -14.03 8.04 2.91
N ARG A 160 -13.89 7.99 4.25
CA ARG A 160 -13.42 9.10 5.09
C ARG A 160 -11.90 9.25 5.10
N GLU A 161 -11.37 9.96 4.10
CA GLU A 161 -9.93 10.24 3.93
C GLU A 161 -9.28 11.01 5.10
N GLU A 162 -10.04 11.74 5.94
CA GLU A 162 -9.49 12.40 7.14
C GLU A 162 -8.94 11.41 8.18
N LEU A 163 -9.28 10.13 8.06
CA LEU A 163 -8.76 9.06 8.90
C LEU A 163 -7.42 8.50 8.42
N PHE A 164 -6.91 8.94 7.27
CA PHE A 164 -5.70 8.40 6.64
C PHE A 164 -4.52 8.25 7.60
N TRP A 165 -4.25 9.28 8.40
CA TRP A 165 -3.14 9.31 9.36
C TRP A 165 -3.43 8.62 10.71
N LYS A 166 -4.62 8.03 10.88
CA LYS A 166 -5.00 7.30 12.11
C LYS A 166 -4.54 5.85 12.12
N PHE A 167 -3.98 5.37 11.01
CA PHE A 167 -3.52 3.99 10.85
C PHE A 167 -2.02 3.92 10.59
N SER A 168 -1.30 3.17 11.43
CA SER A 168 0.04 2.69 11.12
C SER A 168 -0.04 1.57 10.09
N CYS A 169 0.87 1.56 9.11
CA CYS A 169 1.04 0.46 8.16
C CYS A 169 2.54 0.21 8.04
N ASP A 170 3.08 -0.70 8.83
CA ASP A 170 4.48 -1.08 8.80
C ASP A 170 4.74 -2.08 7.67
N ASN A 171 6.00 -2.25 7.28
CA ASN A 171 6.35 -3.17 6.20
C ASN A 171 5.92 -4.61 6.52
N CYS A 172 5.38 -5.31 5.53
CA CYS A 172 4.74 -6.62 5.67
C CYS A 172 3.50 -6.70 6.58
N ASP A 173 2.98 -5.59 7.10
CA ASP A 173 1.67 -5.63 7.77
C ASP A 173 0.61 -6.23 6.86
N MET A 174 -0.25 -7.05 7.45
CA MET A 174 -1.38 -7.66 6.78
C MET A 174 -2.67 -7.23 7.48
N ALA A 175 -3.59 -6.63 6.75
CA ALA A 175 -4.94 -6.40 7.21
C ALA A 175 -5.90 -7.41 6.60
N VAL A 176 -6.89 -7.83 7.38
CA VAL A 176 -8.00 -8.66 6.90
C VAL A 176 -9.26 -7.83 6.96
N ILE A 177 -9.93 -7.69 5.82
CA ILE A 177 -11.19 -6.97 5.67
C ILE A 177 -12.26 -7.98 5.28
N LYS A 178 -13.32 -8.09 6.08
CA LYS A 178 -14.47 -8.93 5.76
C LYS A 178 -15.50 -8.12 4.97
N TYR A 179 -16.05 -8.72 3.92
CA TYR A 179 -17.21 -8.21 3.22
C TYR A 179 -18.36 -9.21 3.33
N GLU A 180 -19.36 -8.86 4.14
CA GLU A 180 -20.48 -9.70 4.54
C GLU A 180 -21.76 -8.86 4.63
N HIS A 181 -22.86 -9.37 4.07
CA HIS A 181 -24.17 -8.70 4.07
C HIS A 181 -24.15 -7.24 3.57
N GLY A 182 -23.29 -6.92 2.59
CA GLY A 182 -23.13 -5.56 2.06
C GLY A 182 -22.33 -4.61 2.94
N ASN A 183 -21.74 -5.10 4.04
CA ASN A 183 -20.94 -4.29 4.97
C ASN A 183 -19.47 -4.71 4.91
N LEU A 184 -18.59 -3.72 5.06
CA LEU A 184 -17.14 -3.92 5.17
C LEU A 184 -16.71 -3.78 6.62
N PHE A 185 -15.88 -4.71 7.07
CA PHE A 185 -15.33 -4.71 8.43
C PHE A 185 -13.82 -4.85 8.35
N LEU A 186 -13.09 -3.93 8.97
CA LEU A 186 -11.67 -4.13 9.25
C LEU A 186 -11.56 -5.13 10.41
N ASP A 187 -11.38 -6.42 10.07
CA ASP A 187 -11.45 -7.54 11.00
C ASP A 187 -10.19 -7.65 11.86
N SER A 188 -9.02 -7.48 11.25
CA SER A 188 -7.74 -7.47 11.96
C SER A 188 -6.67 -6.67 11.21
N ILE A 189 -5.69 -6.17 11.97
CA ILE A 189 -4.40 -5.70 11.46
C ILE A 189 -3.32 -6.53 12.17
N GLU A 190 -2.62 -7.35 11.41
CA GLU A 190 -1.55 -8.20 11.90
C GLU A 190 -0.19 -7.57 11.60
N LYS A 191 0.55 -7.24 12.66
CA LYS A 191 1.92 -6.76 12.57
C LYS A 191 2.87 -7.93 12.32
N ILE A 192 3.69 -7.83 11.28
CA ILE A 192 4.68 -8.85 10.92
C ILE A 192 6.08 -8.34 11.23
N GLU A 193 6.64 -8.82 12.33
CA GLU A 193 8.04 -8.55 12.67
C GLU A 193 8.96 -9.57 11.97
N GLY A 194 9.87 -9.07 11.14
CA GLY A 194 11.02 -9.85 10.67
C GLY A 194 12.10 -9.76 11.74
N ARG A 195 12.35 -10.86 12.45
CA ARG A 195 13.50 -11.01 13.35
C ARG A 195 14.71 -11.49 12.57
#